data_AF-A0A956K772-F1
#
_entry.id   AF-A0A956K772-F1
#
_cell.length_a   1.000
_cell.length_b   1.000
_cell.length_c   1.000
_cell.angle_alpha   90.00
_cell.angle_beta   90.00
_cell.angle_gamma   90.00
#
_symmetry.space_group_name_H-M   'P 1'
#
loop_
_entity.id
_entity.type
_entity.pdbx_description
1 polymer ?
#
loop_
_entity_poly.entity_id
_entity_poly.type
_entity_poly.pdbx_seq_one_letter_code
_entity_poly.pdbx_strand_id
1 'polypeptide(L)'
;MPPRYGLVVFVDDYTFVNAGASYADIEVLAADFAYWNDFTASNQQTNGGGFNSTWTENSLDALFAAAVGFQWRPAASTLRMIVHTTDDTFWNGPINANGVDILHNYPETVGQLQAKQIRMFTFAALIGGQCECDNVSEGFFENFQGQPSIPMQTGGAAYNIDEVLAGITSLSTAINGAVEDSYCEDYPPVD
;
A
#
# COMPACT_ATOMS: atom_id res chain seq x y z
N MET A 1 7.74 19.54 -12.19
CA MET A 1 8.27 19.55 -10.80
C MET A 1 8.80 18.16 -10.50
N PRO A 2 9.87 17.99 -9.72
CA PRO A 2 10.33 16.65 -9.35
C PRO A 2 9.26 15.89 -8.53
N PRO A 3 9.27 14.55 -8.58
CA PRO A 3 8.47 13.71 -7.69
C PRO A 3 8.75 14.02 -6.21
N ARG A 4 7.78 13.73 -5.35
CA ARG A 4 7.94 13.78 -3.89
C ARG A 4 7.52 12.43 -3.35
N TYR A 5 8.31 11.89 -2.45
CA TYR A 5 8.13 10.56 -1.90
C TYR A 5 7.76 10.66 -0.43
N GLY A 6 6.94 9.72 0.03
CA GLY A 6 6.66 9.46 1.43
C GLY A 6 6.71 7.95 1.65
N LEU A 7 6.84 7.51 2.90
CA LEU A 7 6.91 6.10 3.24
C LEU A 7 6.01 5.84 4.45
N VAL A 8 5.13 4.85 4.30
CA VAL A 8 4.39 4.22 5.40
C VAL A 8 4.84 2.77 5.42
N VAL A 9 5.15 2.29 6.61
CA VAL A 9 5.44 0.87 6.86
C VAL A 9 4.35 0.33 7.75
N PHE A 10 4.02 -0.95 7.57
CA PHE A 10 2.95 -1.57 8.32
C PHE A 10 3.27 -3.04 8.63
N VAL A 11 2.74 -3.46 9.76
CA VAL A 11 2.38 -4.83 10.11
C VAL A 11 0.92 -4.74 10.61
N ASP A 12 0.53 -5.32 11.74
CA ASP A 12 -0.74 -5.04 12.41
C ASP A 12 -0.92 -3.56 12.82
N ASP A 13 0.17 -2.83 13.09
CA ASP A 13 0.16 -1.37 13.20
C ASP A 13 0.81 -0.72 11.97
N TYR A 14 0.84 0.61 11.93
CA TYR A 14 1.54 1.34 10.87
C TYR A 14 2.33 2.51 11.45
N THR A 15 3.37 2.90 10.71
CA THR A 15 4.22 4.05 11.05
C THR A 15 4.44 4.94 9.83
N PHE A 16 4.19 6.23 10.01
CA PHE A 16 4.70 7.25 9.08
C PHE A 16 6.19 7.43 9.29
N VAL A 17 6.96 7.00 8.30
CA VAL A 17 8.39 7.26 8.30
C VAL A 17 8.61 8.74 7.97
N ASN A 18 9.70 9.31 8.51
CA ASN A 18 9.99 10.74 8.42
C ASN A 18 8.82 11.63 8.90
N ALA A 19 8.04 11.15 9.88
CA ALA A 19 6.87 11.83 10.44
C ALA A 19 5.84 12.28 9.37
N GLY A 20 5.75 11.56 8.24
CA GLY A 20 4.82 11.88 7.15
C GLY A 20 5.27 13.07 6.30
N ALA A 21 6.48 13.60 6.51
CA ALA A 21 7.04 14.62 5.65
C ALA A 21 7.61 14.00 4.35
N SER A 22 7.51 14.74 3.24
CA SER A 22 8.11 14.29 1.99
C SER A 22 9.63 14.24 2.09
N TYR A 23 10.24 13.19 1.57
CA TYR A 23 11.69 13.06 1.47
C TYR A 23 12.26 14.14 0.52
N ALA A 24 13.27 14.86 1.00
CA ALA A 24 14.02 15.84 0.21
C ALA A 24 15.19 15.20 -0.55
N ASP A 25 15.63 14.03 -0.12
CA ASP A 25 16.78 13.29 -0.63
C ASP A 25 16.41 11.81 -0.77
N ILE A 26 16.74 11.23 -1.92
CA ILE A 26 16.48 9.83 -2.22
C ILE A 26 17.37 8.89 -1.41
N GLU A 27 18.58 9.34 -1.02
CA GLU A 27 19.49 8.55 -0.19
C GLU A 27 18.91 8.34 1.20
N VAL A 28 18.19 9.34 1.74
CA VAL A 28 17.48 9.24 3.02
C VAL A 28 16.31 8.27 2.92
N LEU A 29 15.53 8.32 1.82
CA LEU A 29 14.47 7.34 1.58
C LEU A 29 15.03 5.91 1.49
N ALA A 30 16.13 5.72 0.78
CA ALA A 30 16.77 4.41 0.63
C ALA A 30 17.29 3.86 1.97
N ALA A 31 17.88 4.73 2.81
CA ALA A 31 18.33 4.35 4.15
C ALA A 31 17.16 3.92 5.05
N ASP A 32 16.05 4.67 5.03
CA ASP A 32 14.84 4.32 5.77
C ASP A 32 14.22 3.01 5.28
N PHE A 33 14.16 2.78 3.96
CA PHE A 33 13.72 1.50 3.40
C PHE A 33 14.57 0.34 3.90
N ALA A 34 15.91 0.47 3.89
CA ALA A 34 16.81 -0.58 4.34
C ALA A 34 16.62 -0.88 5.84
N TYR A 35 16.46 0.16 6.66
CA TYR A 35 16.18 0.01 8.09
C TYR A 35 14.86 -0.74 8.32
N TRP A 36 13.77 -0.28 7.69
CA TRP A 36 12.45 -0.86 7.92
C TRP A 36 12.32 -2.27 7.38
N ASN A 37 12.96 -2.59 6.26
CA ASN A 37 13.03 -3.95 5.74
C ASN A 37 13.69 -4.92 6.73
N ASP A 38 14.75 -4.49 7.42
CA ASP A 38 15.39 -5.30 8.48
C ASP A 38 14.51 -5.38 9.73
N PHE A 39 13.86 -4.28 10.10
CA PHE A 39 12.98 -4.24 11.27
C PHE A 39 11.76 -5.16 11.11
N THR A 40 11.05 -5.11 9.98
CA THR A 40 9.81 -5.88 9.79
C THR A 40 10.06 -7.39 9.75
N ALA A 41 11.28 -7.83 9.39
CA ALA A 41 11.68 -9.24 9.48
C ALA A 41 11.66 -9.82 10.92
N SER A 42 11.58 -8.95 11.95
CA SER A 42 11.43 -9.37 13.34
C SER A 42 9.98 -9.61 13.79
N ASN A 43 9.00 -9.30 12.93
CA ASN A 43 7.56 -9.29 13.22
C ASN A 43 7.21 -8.44 14.45
N GLN A 44 7.97 -7.38 14.74
CA GLN A 44 7.60 -6.43 15.79
C GLN A 44 6.67 -5.37 15.23
N GLN A 45 5.72 -4.94 16.05
CA GLN A 45 4.88 -3.77 15.81
C GLN A 45 5.76 -2.52 15.63
N THR A 46 5.53 -1.75 14.58
CA THR A 46 6.34 -0.60 14.17
C THR A 46 6.30 0.56 15.18
N ASN A 47 5.22 0.66 15.97
CA ASN A 47 5.00 1.70 16.97
C ASN A 47 5.10 1.16 18.42
N GLY A 48 5.76 0.01 18.62
CA GLY A 48 6.09 -0.50 19.95
C GLY A 48 4.99 -1.28 20.66
N GLY A 49 4.01 -1.80 19.92
CA GLY A 49 2.92 -2.66 20.42
C GLY A 49 3.32 -4.09 20.81
N GLY A 50 4.60 -4.48 20.63
CA GLY A 50 5.10 -5.83 20.90
C GLY A 50 5.21 -6.67 19.63
N PHE A 51 5.03 -7.98 19.75
CA PHE A 51 5.18 -8.92 18.65
C PHE A 51 3.86 -9.09 17.88
N ASN A 52 3.89 -8.93 16.55
CA ASN A 52 2.84 -9.36 15.65
C ASN A 52 2.91 -10.89 15.48
N SER A 53 1.85 -11.57 15.88
CA SER A 53 1.75 -13.03 15.83
C SER A 53 0.79 -13.55 14.76
N THR A 54 0.27 -12.65 13.92
CA THR A 54 -0.65 -12.94 12.83
C THR A 54 -0.05 -12.54 11.48
N TRP A 55 -0.60 -13.10 10.42
CA TRP A 55 -0.15 -12.85 9.04
C TRP A 55 -1.09 -11.94 8.29
N THR A 56 -2.34 -11.81 8.72
CA THR A 56 -3.15 -10.70 8.22
C THR A 56 -2.54 -9.40 8.76
N GLU A 57 -2.29 -8.44 7.87
CA GLU A 57 -1.60 -7.18 8.19
C GLU A 57 -2.53 -5.97 8.05
N ASN A 58 -2.10 -4.80 8.50
CA ASN A 58 -2.91 -3.58 8.54
C ASN A 58 -2.72 -2.68 7.30
N SER A 59 -2.81 -3.28 6.11
CA SER A 59 -2.74 -2.53 4.85
C SER A 59 -3.82 -1.45 4.76
N LEU A 60 -5.04 -1.71 5.27
CA LEU A 60 -6.15 -0.75 5.14
C LEU A 60 -5.93 0.52 5.95
N ASP A 61 -5.51 0.44 7.22
CA ASP A 61 -5.19 1.65 7.98
C ASP A 61 -3.97 2.36 7.39
N ALA A 62 -2.96 1.62 6.94
CA ALA A 62 -1.77 2.21 6.32
C ALA A 62 -2.11 2.99 5.04
N LEU A 63 -2.99 2.45 4.19
CA LEU A 63 -3.49 3.11 2.98
C LEU A 63 -4.35 4.32 3.31
N PHE A 64 -5.29 4.19 4.26
CA PHE A 64 -6.12 5.30 4.72
C PHE A 64 -5.25 6.43 5.28
N ALA A 65 -4.30 6.09 6.15
CA ALA A 65 -3.33 7.00 6.73
C ALA A 65 -2.54 7.70 5.62
N ALA A 66 -1.96 6.97 4.68
CA ALA A 66 -1.25 7.57 3.54
C ALA A 66 -2.12 8.57 2.78
N ALA A 67 -3.41 8.29 2.59
CA ALA A 67 -4.33 9.18 1.88
C ALA A 67 -4.58 10.51 2.61
N VAL A 68 -4.59 10.52 3.95
CA VAL A 68 -4.94 11.71 4.75
C VAL A 68 -3.76 12.38 5.44
N GLY A 69 -2.70 11.64 5.76
CA GLY A 69 -1.56 12.09 6.56
C GLY A 69 -0.46 12.77 5.74
N PHE A 70 -0.23 12.35 4.49
CA PHE A 70 0.73 13.01 3.61
C PHE A 70 0.23 14.34 3.09
N GLN A 71 1.15 15.30 2.94
CA GLN A 71 0.89 16.60 2.33
C GLN A 71 0.88 16.50 0.79
N TRP A 72 -0.12 15.81 0.25
CA TRP A 72 -0.29 15.63 -1.19
C TRP A 72 -0.46 16.97 -1.92
N ARG A 73 0.35 17.21 -2.96
CA ARG A 73 0.17 18.37 -3.85
C ARG A 73 -1.19 18.34 -4.56
N PRO A 74 -1.78 19.47 -4.99
CA PRO A 74 -3.11 19.49 -5.59
C PRO A 74 -3.28 18.51 -6.76
N ALA A 75 -4.32 17.67 -6.71
CA ALA A 75 -4.56 16.60 -7.70
C ALA A 75 -4.76 17.16 -9.12
N ALA A 76 -5.36 18.34 -9.25
CA ALA A 76 -5.53 19.03 -10.54
C ALA A 76 -4.22 19.34 -11.29
N SER A 77 -3.06 19.19 -10.63
CA SER A 77 -1.75 19.49 -11.21
C SER A 77 -0.68 18.44 -10.88
N THR A 78 -1.05 17.32 -10.26
CA THR A 78 -0.09 16.32 -9.78
C THR A 78 -0.76 14.95 -9.72
N LEU A 79 -0.16 13.98 -10.40
CA LEU A 79 -0.44 12.57 -10.18
C LEU A 79 -0.12 12.20 -8.73
N ARG A 80 -1.11 11.61 -8.04
CA ARG A 80 -0.95 11.05 -6.70
C ARG A 80 -1.04 9.53 -6.82
N MET A 81 0.02 8.86 -6.43
CA MET A 81 0.10 7.40 -6.50
C MET A 81 0.59 6.83 -5.19
N ILE A 82 0.06 5.67 -4.83
CA ILE A 82 0.64 4.80 -3.80
C ILE A 82 1.16 3.56 -4.51
N VAL A 83 2.39 3.17 -4.18
CA VAL A 83 2.92 1.84 -4.48
C VAL A 83 2.82 1.04 -3.19
N HIS A 84 1.97 0.03 -3.18
CA HIS A 84 1.72 -0.86 -2.06
C HIS A 84 2.41 -2.20 -2.32
N THR A 85 2.99 -2.80 -1.28
CA THR A 85 3.70 -4.08 -1.37
C THR A 85 3.33 -4.96 -0.18
N THR A 86 2.94 -6.21 -0.43
CA THR A 86 2.67 -7.19 0.63
C THR A 86 2.65 -8.61 0.07
N ASP A 87 2.98 -9.59 0.87
CA ASP A 87 2.74 -11.01 0.62
C ASP A 87 1.59 -11.57 1.48
N ASP A 88 0.84 -10.68 2.13
CA ASP A 88 -0.14 -11.04 3.15
C ASP A 88 -1.53 -10.45 2.87
N THR A 89 -2.54 -11.06 3.51
CA THR A 89 -3.92 -10.54 3.51
C THR A 89 -4.02 -9.30 4.39
N PHE A 90 -5.17 -8.60 4.37
CA PHE A 90 -5.39 -7.41 5.19
C PHE A 90 -6.53 -7.57 6.20
N TRP A 91 -6.41 -6.88 7.34
CA TRP A 91 -7.50 -6.77 8.29
C TRP A 91 -8.58 -5.84 7.75
N ASN A 92 -9.84 -6.25 7.89
CA ASN A 92 -10.99 -5.42 7.55
C ASN A 92 -11.69 -4.99 8.84
N GLY A 93 -11.32 -3.82 9.37
CA GLY A 93 -11.76 -3.30 10.66
C GLY A 93 -13.24 -2.90 10.72
N PRO A 94 -13.70 -2.32 11.84
CA PRO A 94 -12.93 -2.09 13.07
C PRO A 94 -12.80 -3.37 13.92
N ILE A 95 -11.58 -3.72 14.33
CA ILE A 95 -11.27 -4.87 15.21
C ILE A 95 -10.04 -4.56 16.08
N ASN A 96 -9.73 -5.43 17.05
CA ASN A 96 -8.44 -5.42 17.74
C ASN A 96 -7.66 -6.69 17.39
N ALA A 97 -6.43 -6.53 16.89
CA ALA A 97 -5.52 -7.61 16.52
C ALA A 97 -4.17 -7.39 17.23
N ASN A 98 -3.69 -8.42 17.94
CA ASN A 98 -2.44 -8.36 18.72
C ASN A 98 -2.29 -7.11 19.62
N GLY A 99 -3.40 -6.63 20.19
CA GLY A 99 -3.41 -5.44 21.06
C GLY A 99 -3.40 -4.10 20.31
N VAL A 100 -3.48 -4.11 18.98
CA VAL A 100 -3.58 -2.94 18.10
C VAL A 100 -5.02 -2.79 17.61
N ASP A 101 -5.55 -1.57 17.69
CA ASP A 101 -6.85 -1.26 17.11
C ASP A 101 -6.70 -1.04 15.60
N ILE A 102 -7.32 -1.93 14.81
CA ILE A 102 -7.49 -1.78 13.38
C ILE A 102 -8.75 -0.95 13.16
N LEU A 103 -8.64 0.22 12.55
CA LEU A 103 -9.69 1.23 12.58
C LEU A 103 -10.59 1.21 11.35
N HIS A 104 -9.99 1.02 10.18
CA HIS A 104 -10.61 1.25 8.89
C HIS A 104 -10.97 -0.05 8.19
N ASN A 105 -12.01 0.05 7.37
CA ASN A 105 -12.50 -1.05 6.54
C ASN A 105 -12.31 -0.76 5.06
N TYR A 106 -12.61 -1.76 4.24
CA TYR A 106 -12.37 -1.74 2.82
C TYR A 106 -13.15 -0.61 2.11
N PRO A 107 -14.49 -0.46 2.26
CA PRO A 107 -15.22 0.67 1.68
C PRO A 107 -14.69 2.05 2.10
N GLU A 108 -14.36 2.22 3.38
CA GLU A 108 -13.87 3.50 3.90
C GLU A 108 -12.51 3.87 3.29
N THR A 109 -11.59 2.90 3.24
CA THR A 109 -10.25 3.07 2.68
C THR A 109 -10.31 3.41 1.19
N VAL A 110 -11.11 2.66 0.41
CA VAL A 110 -11.34 2.94 -1.01
C VAL A 110 -11.94 4.33 -1.21
N GLY A 111 -12.99 4.66 -0.46
CA GLY A 111 -13.65 5.96 -0.54
C GLY A 111 -12.68 7.11 -0.23
N GLN A 112 -11.76 6.92 0.71
CA GLN A 112 -10.78 7.93 1.06
C GLN A 112 -9.69 8.11 0.00
N LEU A 113 -9.22 7.03 -0.64
CA LEU A 113 -8.31 7.08 -1.79
C LEU A 113 -8.97 7.81 -2.96
N GLN A 114 -10.25 7.51 -3.24
CA GLN A 114 -11.04 8.15 -4.29
C GLN A 114 -11.26 9.65 -4.03
N ALA A 115 -11.65 10.02 -2.82
CA ALA A 115 -11.81 11.41 -2.42
C ALA A 115 -10.52 12.23 -2.59
N LYS A 116 -9.35 11.57 -2.48
CA LYS A 116 -8.04 12.19 -2.66
C LYS A 116 -7.48 12.04 -4.07
N GLN A 117 -8.19 11.38 -4.98
CA GLN A 117 -7.74 11.09 -6.34
C GLN A 117 -6.36 10.40 -6.36
N ILE A 118 -6.19 9.40 -5.49
CA ILE A 118 -4.96 8.61 -5.38
C ILE A 118 -5.16 7.30 -6.14
N ARG A 119 -4.25 6.98 -7.06
CA ARG A 119 -4.19 5.69 -7.74
C ARG A 119 -3.35 4.71 -6.92
N MET A 120 -3.86 3.52 -6.65
CA MET A 120 -3.12 2.48 -5.91
C MET A 120 -2.56 1.43 -6.88
N PHE A 121 -1.24 1.35 -6.95
CA PHE A 121 -0.53 0.28 -7.62
C PHE A 121 -0.04 -0.72 -6.58
N THR A 122 -0.45 -1.97 -6.68
CA THR A 122 -0.09 -3.00 -5.70
C THR A 122 0.84 -4.04 -6.31
N PHE A 123 1.88 -4.40 -5.56
CA PHE A 123 2.71 -5.58 -5.78
C PHE A 123 2.39 -6.53 -4.65
N ALA A 124 1.44 -7.43 -4.90
CA ALA A 124 0.97 -8.38 -3.91
C ALA A 124 1.28 -9.81 -4.34
N ALA A 125 1.52 -10.71 -3.38
CA ALA A 125 1.51 -12.14 -3.69
C ALA A 125 0.09 -12.57 -4.06
N LEU A 126 -0.05 -13.65 -4.84
CA LEU A 126 -1.37 -14.26 -5.08
C LEU A 126 -1.76 -15.20 -3.94
N ILE A 127 -0.75 -15.85 -3.35
CA ILE A 127 -0.83 -16.78 -2.24
C ILE A 127 0.25 -16.39 -1.25
N GLY A 128 -0.06 -16.42 0.05
CA GLY A 128 0.89 -16.11 1.12
C GLY A 128 0.37 -16.52 2.48
N GLY A 129 0.63 -15.71 3.51
CA GLY A 129 0.26 -16.00 4.89
C GLY A 129 1.08 -17.13 5.52
N GLN A 130 0.73 -17.53 6.75
CA GLN A 130 1.54 -18.44 7.57
C GLN A 130 1.90 -19.76 6.89
N CYS A 131 0.90 -20.31 6.19
CA CYS A 131 0.99 -21.61 5.56
C CYS A 131 1.47 -21.53 4.10
N GLU A 132 1.73 -20.33 3.57
CA GLU A 132 1.92 -20.08 2.14
C GLU A 132 0.75 -20.65 1.32
N CYS A 133 -0.47 -20.45 1.82
CA CYS A 133 -1.68 -21.08 1.30
C CYS A 133 -2.92 -20.19 1.39
N ASP A 134 -2.82 -19.01 1.99
CA ASP A 134 -3.93 -18.06 2.08
C ASP A 134 -4.11 -17.33 0.75
N ASN A 135 -5.35 -17.06 0.35
CA ASN A 135 -5.64 -16.26 -0.84
C ASN A 135 -5.42 -14.77 -0.53
N VAL A 136 -4.25 -14.26 -0.90
CA VAL A 136 -3.90 -12.83 -0.78
C VAL A 136 -4.58 -12.00 -1.87
N SER A 137 -5.09 -12.65 -2.92
CA SER A 137 -5.59 -11.96 -4.11
C SER A 137 -6.85 -11.12 -3.86
N GLU A 138 -7.65 -11.43 -2.85
CA GLU A 138 -8.90 -10.72 -2.58
C GLU A 138 -8.64 -9.25 -2.24
N GLY A 139 -9.29 -8.33 -2.97
CA GLY A 139 -9.14 -6.88 -2.77
C GLY A 139 -7.93 -6.26 -3.46
N PHE A 140 -6.92 -7.05 -3.84
CA PHE A 140 -5.77 -6.58 -4.62
C PHE A 140 -5.90 -6.93 -6.11
N PHE A 141 -6.19 -8.19 -6.43
CA PHE A 141 -6.40 -8.68 -7.80
C PHE A 141 -7.87 -9.03 -8.06
N GLU A 142 -8.53 -9.59 -7.05
CA GLU A 142 -9.90 -10.09 -7.12
C GLU A 142 -10.87 -9.18 -6.35
N ASN A 143 -12.17 -9.41 -6.53
CA ASN A 143 -13.18 -8.70 -5.77
C ASN A 143 -13.09 -9.06 -4.28
N PHE A 144 -13.15 -8.07 -3.41
CA PHE A 144 -13.31 -8.29 -1.96
C PHE A 144 -14.78 -8.14 -1.58
N GLN A 145 -15.39 -9.22 -1.08
CA GLN A 145 -16.80 -9.22 -0.64
C GLN A 145 -17.79 -8.63 -1.67
N GLY A 146 -17.55 -8.91 -2.95
CA GLY A 146 -18.37 -8.42 -4.07
C GLY A 146 -18.05 -7.01 -4.55
N GLN A 147 -17.11 -6.29 -3.94
CA GLN A 147 -16.60 -5.00 -4.42
C GLN A 147 -15.36 -5.21 -5.30
N PRO A 148 -15.16 -4.42 -6.36
CA PRO A 148 -13.95 -4.51 -7.18
C PRO A 148 -12.67 -4.29 -6.37
N SER A 149 -11.52 -4.76 -6.87
CA SER A 149 -10.23 -4.57 -6.18
C SER A 149 -9.86 -3.09 -6.00
N ILE A 150 -9.08 -2.75 -4.97
CA ILE A 150 -8.68 -1.36 -4.71
C ILE A 150 -7.94 -0.74 -5.91
N PRO A 151 -6.99 -1.45 -6.57
CA PRO A 151 -6.35 -0.93 -7.77
C PRO A 151 -7.37 -0.59 -8.87
N MET A 152 -8.34 -1.47 -9.14
CA MET A 152 -9.39 -1.23 -10.14
C MET A 152 -10.22 0.01 -9.77
N GLN A 153 -10.68 0.10 -8.52
CA GLN A 153 -11.52 1.22 -8.06
C GLN A 153 -10.78 2.57 -8.02
N THR A 154 -9.45 2.56 -8.05
CA THR A 154 -8.63 3.76 -7.96
C THR A 154 -7.87 4.08 -9.25
N GLY A 155 -8.04 3.30 -10.32
CA GLY A 155 -7.31 3.51 -11.58
C GLY A 155 -5.84 3.16 -11.50
N GLY A 156 -5.48 2.26 -10.59
CA GLY A 156 -4.14 1.68 -10.53
C GLY A 156 -4.10 0.30 -11.18
N ALA A 157 -3.09 -0.48 -10.80
CA ALA A 157 -2.88 -1.83 -11.31
C ALA A 157 -2.33 -2.76 -10.22
N ALA A 158 -2.49 -4.07 -10.43
CA ALA A 158 -1.97 -5.11 -9.56
C ALA A 158 -0.94 -5.96 -10.30
N TYR A 159 0.18 -6.24 -9.62
CA TYR A 159 1.29 -7.03 -10.14
C TYR A 159 1.65 -8.12 -9.13
N ASN A 160 1.94 -9.33 -9.61
CA ASN A 160 2.37 -10.41 -8.74
C ASN A 160 3.80 -10.14 -8.24
N ILE A 161 3.98 -9.98 -6.93
CA ILE A 161 5.30 -9.71 -6.35
C ILE A 161 6.28 -10.89 -6.56
N ASP A 162 5.79 -12.13 -6.62
CA ASP A 162 6.63 -13.30 -6.86
C ASP A 162 7.28 -13.27 -8.25
N GLU A 163 6.57 -12.73 -9.24
CA GLU A 163 7.14 -12.52 -10.57
C GLU A 163 8.22 -11.44 -10.58
N VAL A 164 8.09 -10.44 -9.71
CA VAL A 164 9.13 -9.42 -9.53
C VAL A 164 10.37 -10.04 -8.90
N LEU A 165 10.19 -10.84 -7.84
CA LEU A 165 11.28 -11.55 -7.16
C LEU A 165 11.96 -12.58 -8.09
N ALA A 166 11.18 -13.22 -8.97
CA ALA A 166 11.70 -14.13 -9.99
C ALA A 166 12.36 -13.42 -11.20
N GLY A 167 12.29 -12.08 -11.27
CA GLY A 167 12.82 -11.30 -12.39
C GLY A 167 12.02 -11.44 -13.69
N ILE A 168 10.80 -11.99 -13.63
CA ILE A 168 9.88 -12.08 -14.75
C ILE A 168 9.25 -10.71 -15.01
N THR A 169 8.83 -10.03 -13.95
CA THR A 169 8.24 -8.69 -14.00
C THR A 169 9.26 -7.67 -13.48
N SER A 170 9.56 -6.64 -14.25
CA SER A 170 10.43 -5.54 -13.82
C SER A 170 9.63 -4.52 -13.01
N LEU A 171 9.98 -4.34 -11.74
CA LEU A 171 9.36 -3.34 -10.85
C LEU A 171 9.43 -1.92 -11.45
N SER A 172 10.60 -1.55 -11.97
CA SER A 172 10.80 -0.21 -12.55
C SER A 172 10.01 -0.02 -13.83
N THR A 173 9.90 -1.05 -14.67
CA THR A 173 9.09 -1.01 -15.89
C THR A 173 7.61 -0.87 -15.54
N ALA A 174 7.12 -1.65 -14.58
CA ALA A 174 5.73 -1.58 -14.12
C ALA A 174 5.38 -0.19 -13.58
N ILE A 175 6.22 0.38 -12.70
CA ILE A 175 6.01 1.73 -12.15
C ILE A 175 6.10 2.81 -13.24
N ASN A 176 7.06 2.71 -14.17
CA ASN A 176 7.19 3.69 -15.25
C ASN A 176 5.96 3.66 -16.18
N GLY A 177 5.50 2.47 -16.56
CA GLY A 177 4.28 2.30 -17.36
C GLY A 177 3.06 2.87 -16.65
N ALA A 178 2.89 2.53 -15.36
CA ALA A 178 1.83 3.07 -14.51
C ALA A 178 1.78 4.61 -14.48
N VAL A 179 2.95 5.25 -14.40
CA VAL A 179 3.06 6.72 -14.43
C VAL A 179 2.68 7.27 -15.81
N GLU A 180 3.16 6.65 -16.88
CA GLU A 180 2.88 7.05 -18.27
C GLU A 180 1.40 6.92 -18.62
N ASP A 181 0.78 5.78 -18.32
CA ASP A 181 -0.63 5.49 -18.58
C ASP A 181 -1.53 6.46 -17.79
N SER A 182 -1.17 6.77 -16.54
CA SER A 182 -1.92 7.71 -15.70
C SER A 182 -1.95 9.15 -16.25
N TYR A 183 -1.02 9.55 -17.12
CA TYR A 183 -1.10 10.87 -17.78
C TYR A 183 -2.16 10.93 -18.88
N CYS A 184 -2.57 9.77 -19.40
CA CYS A 184 -3.54 9.65 -20.48
C CYS A 184 -4.97 9.38 -19.98
N GLU A 185 -5.14 9.23 -18.67
CA GLU A 185 -6.42 8.89 -18.04
C GLU A 185 -6.84 9.91 -16.99
N ASP A 186 -8.04 10.46 -17.15
CA ASP A 186 -8.66 11.30 -16.12
C ASP A 186 -9.00 10.47 -14.87
N TYR A 187 -9.12 11.16 -13.73
CA TYR A 187 -9.62 10.59 -12.48
C TYR A 187 -11.05 11.07 -12.19
N PRO A 188 -11.97 10.22 -11.72
CA PRO A 188 -11.84 8.77 -11.53
C PRO A 188 -11.76 8.02 -12.88
N PRO A 189 -11.31 6.74 -12.87
CA PRO A 189 -11.37 5.90 -14.07
C PRO A 189 -12.78 5.94 -14.64
N VAL A 190 -12.88 6.09 -15.96
CA VAL A 190 -14.17 6.03 -16.65
C VAL A 190 -14.52 4.55 -16.77
N ASP A 191 -15.64 4.13 -16.18
CA ASP A 191 -16.16 2.75 -16.23
C ASP A 191 -16.24 2.17 -17.65
#